data_AF-A0AAV8WIW0-F1
#
_entry.id   AF-A0AAV8WIW0-F1
#
_cell.length_a   1.000
_cell.length_b   1.000
_cell.length_c   1.000
_cell.angle_alpha   90.00
_cell.angle_beta   90.00
_cell.angle_gamma   90.00
#
_symmetry.space_group_name_H-M   'P 1'
#
loop_
_entity.id
_entity.type
_entity.pdbx_description
1 polymer ?
#
loop_
_entity_poly.entity_id
_entity_poly.type
_entity_poly.pdbx_seq_one_letter_code
_entity_poly.pdbx_strand_id
1 'polypeptide(L)'
;MMSKNNLLRVTQMNAVYLDKEIYKSLRQLVQEASRHLPPGLIAPYESEVNLLLHIAILKYSILNSGNTFGQQLLSIKYNDISSTKKILYVIFSCLDYIKSKLEFWVPSHDINNTIFNLCTIIKLLDFINLSVFLRNGAKPLLIERILGLTQVYASENTQRQYESKYLARELL
;
A
#
# COMPACT_ATOMS: atom_id res chain seq x y z
N MET A 1 -0.33 26.14 21.11
CA MET A 1 -0.21 26.11 19.62
C MET A 1 0.77 24.99 19.29
N MET A 2 0.25 23.77 19.14
CA MET A 2 1.07 22.56 19.06
C MET A 2 1.77 22.54 17.70
N SER A 3 3.10 22.55 17.70
CA SER A 3 3.90 22.32 16.50
C SER A 3 3.37 21.07 15.81
N LYS A 4 2.80 21.25 14.62
CA LYS A 4 2.37 20.14 13.77
C LYS A 4 3.66 19.43 13.37
N ASN A 5 4.08 18.44 14.15
CA ASN A 5 5.29 17.67 13.90
C ASN A 5 5.12 16.98 12.54
N ASN A 6 5.68 17.63 11.52
CA ASN A 6 5.64 17.12 10.16
C ASN A 6 6.28 15.73 10.16
N LEU A 7 5.49 14.74 9.75
CA LEU A 7 5.93 13.36 9.65
C LEU A 7 7.11 13.27 8.68
N LEU A 8 8.21 12.63 9.10
CA LEU A 8 9.41 12.54 8.29
C LEU A 8 9.12 11.78 7.00
N ARG A 9 9.62 12.29 5.87
CA ARG A 9 9.44 11.68 4.54
C ARG A 9 9.97 10.24 4.50
N VAL A 10 11.11 10.01 5.14
CA VAL A 10 11.73 8.69 5.28
C VAL A 10 10.79 7.73 6.03
N THR A 11 10.14 8.19 7.09
CA THR A 11 9.19 7.37 7.86
C THR A 11 7.94 7.03 7.04
N GLN A 12 7.42 7.98 6.25
CA GLN A 12 6.31 7.72 5.31
C GLN A 12 6.70 6.70 4.24
N MET A 13 7.89 6.83 3.67
CA MET A 13 8.39 5.93 2.64
C MET A 13 8.69 4.53 3.19
N ASN A 14 9.26 4.45 4.40
CA ASN A 14 9.51 3.19 5.09
C ASN A 14 8.20 2.47 5.39
N ALA A 15 7.14 3.18 5.79
CA ALA A 15 5.82 2.57 6.01
C ALA A 15 5.33 1.85 4.73
N VAL A 16 5.40 2.54 3.59
CA VAL A 16 5.01 1.97 2.29
C VAL A 16 5.91 0.80 1.88
N TYR A 17 7.21 0.88 2.15
CA TYR A 17 8.15 -0.21 1.87
C TYR A 17 7.85 -1.45 2.73
N LEU A 18 7.64 -1.26 4.03
CA LEU A 18 7.27 -2.31 4.98
C LEU A 18 5.97 -3.00 4.56
N ASP A 19 4.95 -2.26 4.15
CA ASP A 19 3.70 -2.83 3.65
C ASP A 19 3.94 -3.78 2.45
N LYS A 20 4.84 -3.40 1.53
CA LYS A 20 5.19 -4.22 0.36
C LYS A 20 5.98 -5.46 0.74
N GLU A 21 6.95 -5.34 1.65
CA GLU A 21 7.74 -6.47 2.11
C GLU A 21 6.88 -7.46 2.89
N ILE A 22 5.97 -7.00 3.77
CA ILE A 22 5.01 -7.87 4.48
C ILE A 22 4.16 -8.66 3.48
N TYR A 23 3.62 -7.98 2.45
CA TYR A 23 2.86 -8.64 1.40
C TYR A 23 3.69 -9.71 0.68
N LYS A 24 4.94 -9.39 0.32
CA LYS A 24 5.85 -10.30 -0.37
C LYS A 24 6.20 -11.52 0.49
N SER A 25 6.53 -11.32 1.77
CA SER A 25 6.81 -12.41 2.70
C SER A 25 5.61 -13.32 2.90
N LEU A 26 4.41 -12.77 3.10
CA LEU A 26 3.19 -13.56 3.23
C LEU A 26 2.89 -14.34 1.95
N ARG A 27 3.05 -13.71 0.78
CA ARG A 27 2.89 -14.38 -0.51
C ARG A 27 3.87 -15.55 -0.65
N GLN A 28 5.12 -15.38 -0.26
CA GLN A 28 6.12 -16.43 -0.31
C GLN A 28 5.75 -17.62 0.59
N LEU A 29 5.30 -17.36 1.83
CA LEU A 29 4.82 -18.41 2.74
C LEU A 29 3.63 -19.18 2.15
N VAL A 30 2.70 -18.49 1.52
CA VAL A 30 1.56 -19.12 0.84
C VAL A 30 2.00 -19.95 -0.36
N GLN A 31 2.94 -19.45 -1.16
CA GLN A 31 3.51 -20.19 -2.29
C GLN A 31 4.23 -21.46 -1.83
N GLU A 32 4.97 -21.38 -0.73
CA GLU A 32 5.69 -22.50 -0.15
C GLU A 32 4.73 -23.54 0.44
N ALA A 33 3.70 -23.10 1.19
CA ALA A 33 2.62 -23.97 1.65
C ALA A 33 1.88 -24.64 0.48
N SER A 34 1.68 -23.90 -0.61
CA SER A 34 1.03 -24.39 -1.83
C SER A 34 1.85 -25.43 -2.57
N ARG A 35 3.18 -25.48 -2.42
CA ARG A 35 4.02 -26.54 -3.04
C ARG A 35 3.77 -27.92 -2.44
N HIS A 36 3.29 -27.98 -1.20
CA HIS A 36 2.92 -29.23 -0.55
C HIS A 36 1.54 -29.76 -0.99
N LEU A 37 0.77 -28.97 -1.74
CA LEU A 37 -0.53 -29.36 -2.27
C LEU A 37 -0.42 -29.83 -3.74
N PRO A 38 -1.31 -30.71 -4.21
CA PRO A 38 -1.30 -31.20 -5.58
C PRO A 38 -1.49 -30.04 -6.58
N PRO A 39 -0.60 -29.89 -7.60
CA PRO A 39 -0.56 -28.73 -8.48
C PRO A 39 -1.79 -28.57 -9.39
N GLY A 40 -2.63 -29.61 -9.52
CA GLY A 40 -3.84 -29.59 -10.35
C GLY A 40 -4.94 -28.65 -9.85
N LEU A 41 -4.96 -28.29 -8.56
CA LEU A 41 -5.95 -27.37 -7.98
C LEU A 41 -5.42 -25.94 -7.83
N ILE A 42 -4.14 -25.69 -8.05
CA ILE A 42 -3.50 -24.41 -7.68
C ILE A 42 -3.34 -23.48 -8.88
N ALA A 43 -3.01 -24.01 -10.06
CA ALA A 43 -2.75 -23.21 -11.25
C ALA A 43 -3.92 -22.26 -11.65
N PRO A 44 -5.20 -22.65 -11.58
CA PRO A 44 -6.29 -21.71 -11.87
C PRO A 44 -6.59 -20.75 -10.71
N TYR A 45 -6.23 -21.13 -9.47
CA TYR A 45 -6.58 -20.37 -8.26
C TYR A 45 -5.47 -19.46 -7.73
N GLU A 46 -4.25 -19.49 -8.28
CA GLU A 46 -3.13 -18.67 -7.78
C GLU A 46 -3.49 -17.19 -7.70
N SER A 47 -4.14 -16.66 -8.74
CA SER A 47 -4.60 -15.27 -8.80
C SER A 47 -5.70 -14.96 -7.78
N GLU A 48 -6.53 -15.95 -7.41
CA GLU A 48 -7.56 -15.78 -6.38
C GLU A 48 -6.96 -15.80 -4.98
N VAL A 49 -6.00 -16.68 -4.74
CA VAL A 49 -5.27 -16.76 -3.47
C VAL A 49 -4.49 -15.47 -3.21
N ASN A 50 -3.81 -14.91 -4.23
CA ASN A 50 -3.12 -13.63 -4.11
C ASN A 50 -4.08 -12.48 -3.77
N LEU A 51 -5.25 -12.44 -4.42
CA LEU A 51 -6.29 -11.44 -4.16
C LEU A 51 -6.83 -11.57 -2.74
N LEU A 52 -7.15 -12.80 -2.31
CA LEU A 52 -7.63 -13.10 -0.96
C LEU A 52 -6.62 -12.66 0.10
N LEU A 53 -5.33 -12.96 -0.11
CA LEU A 53 -4.24 -12.53 0.77
C LEU A 53 -4.17 -10.99 0.85
N HIS A 54 -4.29 -10.30 -0.27
CA HIS A 54 -4.33 -8.84 -0.30
C HIS A 54 -5.53 -8.28 0.48
N ILE A 55 -6.74 -8.82 0.26
CA ILE A 55 -7.95 -8.44 1.01
C ILE A 55 -7.79 -8.75 2.50
N ALA A 56 -7.22 -9.89 2.88
CA ALA A 56 -7.04 -10.28 4.28
C ALA A 56 -6.14 -9.29 5.01
N ILE A 57 -5.02 -8.90 4.39
CA ILE A 57 -4.11 -7.88 4.92
C ILE A 57 -4.85 -6.55 5.08
N LEU A 58 -5.54 -6.09 4.03
CA LEU A 58 -6.27 -4.81 4.06
C LEU A 58 -7.42 -4.82 5.08
N LYS A 59 -8.11 -5.95 5.24
CA LYS A 59 -9.20 -6.11 6.20
C LYS A 59 -8.69 -6.08 7.63
N TYR A 60 -7.62 -6.81 7.92
CA TYR A 60 -7.08 -6.82 9.27
C TYR A 60 -6.42 -5.49 9.64
N SER A 61 -5.82 -4.81 8.66
CA SER A 61 -5.09 -3.56 8.86
C SER A 61 -5.99 -2.33 8.78
N ILE A 62 -6.54 -2.01 7.61
CA ILE A 62 -7.22 -0.73 7.38
C ILE A 62 -8.64 -0.73 7.95
N LEU A 63 -9.38 -1.83 7.79
CA LEU A 63 -10.76 -1.89 8.28
C LEU A 63 -10.82 -1.87 9.80
N ASN A 64 -10.00 -2.67 10.48
CA ASN A 64 -10.02 -2.78 11.94
C ASN A 64 -9.33 -1.58 12.63
N SER A 65 -8.09 -1.25 12.27
CA SER A 65 -7.28 -0.27 13.01
C SER A 65 -7.09 1.09 12.31
N GLY A 66 -7.49 1.20 11.03
CA GLY A 66 -7.45 2.48 10.30
C GLY A 66 -6.03 2.98 10.01
N ASN A 67 -5.07 2.07 9.99
CA ASN A 67 -3.66 2.27 9.66
C ASN A 67 -3.18 1.06 8.85
N THR A 68 -2.19 1.27 7.97
CA THR A 68 -1.54 0.14 7.29
C THR A 68 -0.61 -0.61 8.25
N PHE A 69 -0.15 -1.82 7.91
CA PHE A 69 0.73 -2.59 8.79
C PHE A 69 2.07 -1.87 8.99
N GLY A 70 2.66 -1.35 7.92
CA GLY A 70 3.88 -0.55 7.96
C GLY A 70 3.71 0.71 8.80
N GLN A 71 2.54 1.35 8.72
CA GLN A 71 2.21 2.48 9.60
C GLN A 71 2.07 2.06 11.06
N GLN A 72 1.41 0.95 11.35
CA GLN A 72 1.29 0.42 12.71
C GLN A 72 2.67 0.14 13.33
N LEU A 73 3.58 -0.47 12.57
CA LEU A 73 4.96 -0.74 13.01
C LEU A 73 5.73 0.56 13.32
N LEU A 74 5.53 1.60 12.51
CA LEU A 74 6.18 2.89 12.68
C LEU A 74 5.40 3.86 13.60
N SER A 75 4.34 3.38 14.26
CA SER A 75 3.48 4.20 15.13
C SER A 75 2.90 5.44 14.41
N ILE A 76 2.51 5.27 13.15
CA ILE A 76 1.84 6.25 12.29
C ILE A 76 0.37 5.82 12.13
N LYS A 77 -0.52 6.80 11.96
CA LYS A 77 -1.93 6.59 11.69
C LYS A 77 -2.43 7.62 10.68
N TYR A 78 -3.54 7.31 10.02
CA TYR A 78 -4.24 8.33 9.24
C TYR A 78 -5.12 9.22 10.13
N ASN A 79 -5.10 10.53 9.88
CA ASN A 79 -5.83 11.51 10.69
C ASN A 79 -7.35 11.41 10.52
N ASP A 80 -7.82 11.23 9.27
CA ASP A 80 -9.25 11.32 8.92
C ASP A 80 -9.69 10.20 7.98
N ILE A 81 -9.64 8.97 8.50
CA ILE A 81 -10.21 7.80 7.83
C ILE A 81 -11.66 7.59 8.30
N SER A 82 -12.60 8.03 7.45
CA SER A 82 -14.01 7.62 7.55
C SER A 82 -14.19 6.20 7.03
N SER A 83 -15.23 5.50 7.50
CA SER A 83 -15.59 4.14 7.05
C SER A 83 -15.75 4.06 5.52
N THR A 84 -16.28 5.11 4.89
CA THR A 84 -16.41 5.20 3.43
C THR A 84 -15.05 5.25 2.73
N LYS A 85 -14.10 6.02 3.28
CA LYS A 85 -12.72 6.11 2.76
C LYS A 85 -11.96 4.80 2.94
N LYS A 86 -12.18 4.06 4.04
CA LYS A 86 -11.60 2.72 4.23
C LYS A 86 -12.03 1.79 3.10
N ILE A 87 -13.33 1.72 2.84
CA ILE A 87 -13.89 0.86 1.81
C ILE A 87 -13.38 1.29 0.43
N LEU A 88 -13.37 2.60 0.14
CA LEU A 88 -12.87 3.13 -1.13
C LEU A 88 -11.38 2.82 -1.34
N TYR A 89 -10.56 2.86 -0.27
CA TYR A 89 -9.16 2.46 -0.32
C TYR A 89 -9.03 0.99 -0.70
N VAL A 90 -9.79 0.10 -0.04
CA VAL A 90 -9.77 -1.34 -0.32
C VAL A 90 -10.21 -1.62 -1.76
N ILE A 91 -11.26 -0.94 -2.22
CA ILE A 91 -11.75 -1.03 -3.61
C ILE A 91 -10.66 -0.61 -4.58
N PHE A 92 -10.02 0.55 -4.38
CA PHE A 92 -9.01 1.07 -5.29
C PHE A 92 -7.76 0.16 -5.34
N SER A 93 -7.29 -0.32 -4.19
CA SER A 93 -6.19 -1.29 -4.12
C SER A 93 -6.53 -2.64 -4.77
N CYS A 94 -7.77 -3.12 -4.64
CA CYS A 94 -8.21 -4.32 -5.34
C CYS A 94 -8.39 -4.10 -6.85
N LEU A 95 -8.69 -2.87 -7.28
CA LEU A 95 -8.91 -2.52 -8.69
C LEU A 95 -7.63 -2.74 -9.51
N ASP A 96 -6.45 -2.45 -8.94
CA ASP A 96 -5.16 -2.74 -9.58
C ASP A 96 -4.96 -4.26 -9.80
N TYR A 97 -5.41 -5.11 -8.87
CA TYR A 97 -5.36 -6.56 -9.01
C TYR A 97 -6.43 -7.13 -9.96
N ILE A 98 -7.62 -6.52 -10.00
CA ILE A 98 -8.67 -6.93 -10.92
C ILE A 98 -8.28 -6.57 -12.36
N LYS A 99 -7.61 -5.43 -12.57
CA LYS A 99 -7.09 -5.05 -13.88
C LYS A 99 -6.11 -6.07 -14.45
N SER A 100 -5.20 -6.60 -13.63
CA SER A 100 -4.26 -7.63 -14.10
C SER A 100 -4.97 -8.95 -14.45
N LYS A 101 -6.08 -9.28 -13.77
CA LYS A 101 -6.95 -10.39 -14.22
C LYS A 101 -7.71 -10.05 -15.52
N LEU A 102 -8.16 -8.80 -15.68
CA LEU A 102 -8.94 -8.37 -16.85
C LEU A 102 -8.10 -8.38 -18.14
N GLU A 103 -6.82 -7.99 -18.07
CA GLU A 103 -5.88 -8.07 -19.20
C GLU A 103 -5.73 -9.49 -19.75
N PHE A 104 -5.86 -10.51 -18.89
CA PHE A 104 -5.75 -11.91 -19.29
C PHE A 104 -7.06 -12.47 -19.88
N TRP A 105 -8.21 -11.88 -19.53
CA TRP A 105 -9.54 -12.43 -19.86
C TRP A 105 -10.26 -11.70 -21.01
N VAL A 106 -9.81 -10.50 -21.41
CA VAL A 106 -10.44 -9.70 -22.48
C VAL A 106 -9.66 -9.82 -23.79
N PRO A 107 -10.06 -10.70 -24.74
CA PRO A 107 -9.39 -10.84 -26.05
C PRO A 107 -9.79 -9.76 -27.07
N SER A 108 -10.59 -8.77 -26.68
CA SER A 108 -11.11 -7.75 -27.58
C SER A 108 -10.05 -6.66 -27.84
N HIS A 109 -9.57 -6.58 -29.09
CA HIS A 109 -8.41 -5.77 -29.50
C HIS A 109 -8.54 -4.27 -29.15
N ASP A 110 -9.70 -3.66 -29.40
CA ASP A 110 -9.92 -2.23 -29.15
C ASP A 110 -10.00 -1.90 -27.65
N ILE A 111 -10.65 -2.77 -26.88
CA ILE A 111 -10.78 -2.61 -25.42
C ILE A 111 -9.40 -2.79 -24.78
N ASN A 112 -8.62 -3.76 -25.24
CA ASN A 112 -7.27 -3.99 -24.73
C ASN A 112 -6.35 -2.78 -24.94
N ASN A 113 -6.39 -2.15 -26.13
CA ASN A 113 -5.60 -0.95 -26.39
C ASN A 113 -6.00 0.22 -25.47
N THR A 114 -7.30 0.38 -25.23
CA THR A 114 -7.81 1.44 -24.36
C THR A 114 -7.42 1.19 -22.89
N ILE A 115 -7.52 -0.05 -22.42
CA ILE A 115 -7.08 -0.47 -21.08
C ILE A 115 -5.57 -0.26 -20.90
N PHE A 116 -4.77 -0.68 -21.89
CA PHE A 116 -3.32 -0.54 -21.86
C PHE A 116 -2.88 0.93 -21.77
N ASN A 117 -3.50 1.80 -22.56
CA ASN A 117 -3.24 3.24 -22.52
C ASN A 117 -3.65 3.84 -21.16
N LEU A 118 -4.80 3.44 -20.61
CA LEU A 118 -5.25 3.85 -19.28
C LEU A 118 -4.28 3.39 -18.17
N CYS A 119 -3.81 2.14 -18.22
CA CYS A 119 -2.81 1.61 -17.30
C CYS A 119 -1.50 2.41 -17.38
N THR A 120 -1.05 2.71 -18.59
CA THR A 120 0.15 3.54 -18.83
C THR A 120 0.00 4.93 -18.23
N ILE A 121 -1.16 5.58 -18.45
CA ILE A 121 -1.47 6.89 -17.86
C ILE A 121 -1.45 6.84 -16.33
N ILE A 122 -2.03 5.80 -15.72
CA ILE A 122 -2.05 5.64 -14.26
C ILE A 122 -0.64 5.48 -13.71
N LYS A 123 0.21 4.66 -14.35
CA LYS A 123 1.62 4.51 -13.95
C LYS A 123 2.42 5.79 -14.10
N LEU A 124 2.13 6.57 -15.14
CA LEU A 124 2.72 7.90 -15.33
C LEU A 124 2.26 8.84 -14.21
N LEU A 125 0.99 8.81 -13.84
CA LEU A 125 0.44 9.56 -12.71
C LEU A 125 1.07 9.16 -11.37
N ASP A 126 1.29 7.87 -11.12
CA ASP A 126 2.02 7.38 -9.95
C ASP A 126 3.45 7.94 -9.90
N PHE A 127 4.14 7.94 -11.04
CA PHE A 127 5.49 8.49 -11.16
C PHE A 127 5.52 10.01 -10.87
N ILE A 128 4.58 10.77 -11.45
CA ILE A 128 4.43 12.21 -11.14
C ILE A 128 4.12 12.40 -9.66
N ASN A 129 3.22 11.58 -9.09
CA ASN A 129 2.87 11.65 -7.67
C ASN A 129 4.09 11.45 -6.78
N LEU A 130 4.90 10.44 -7.07
CA LEU A 130 6.14 10.14 -6.36
C LEU A 130 7.17 11.28 -6.52
N SER A 131 7.30 11.86 -7.72
CA SER A 131 8.18 13.02 -7.94
C SER A 131 7.75 14.24 -7.12
N VAL A 132 6.45 14.56 -7.12
CA VAL A 132 5.88 15.62 -6.27
C VAL A 132 6.04 15.29 -4.78
N PHE A 133 5.92 14.02 -4.40
CA PHE A 133 6.16 13.56 -3.03
C PHE A 133 7.62 13.78 -2.61
N LEU A 134 8.60 13.51 -3.48
CA LEU A 134 10.00 13.78 -3.19
C LEU A 134 10.28 15.28 -2.98
N ARG A 135 9.55 16.16 -3.66
CA ARG A 135 9.69 17.62 -3.49
C ARG A 135 8.95 18.14 -2.24
N ASN A 136 7.69 17.78 -2.07
CA ASN A 136 6.79 18.37 -1.06
C ASN A 136 6.74 17.56 0.24
N GLY A 137 7.05 16.26 0.21
CA GLY A 137 7.07 15.39 1.39
C GLY A 137 5.71 14.96 1.93
N ALA A 138 4.66 15.09 1.13
CA ALA A 138 3.29 14.80 1.53
C ALA A 138 2.64 13.79 0.60
N LYS A 139 2.04 12.74 1.19
CA LYS A 139 1.22 11.72 0.53
C LYS A 139 2.02 10.85 -0.46
N PRO A 140 2.72 9.80 0.01
CA PRO A 140 3.56 8.94 -0.85
C PRO A 140 2.76 8.16 -1.89
N LEU A 141 1.50 7.79 -1.61
CA LEU A 141 0.67 7.01 -2.53
C LEU A 141 -0.30 7.90 -3.31
N LEU A 142 -0.53 7.57 -4.57
CA LEU A 142 -1.53 8.25 -5.40
C LEU A 142 -2.95 8.07 -4.84
N ILE A 143 -3.23 6.87 -4.31
CA ILE A 143 -4.48 6.54 -3.61
C ILE A 143 -4.71 7.51 -2.43
N GLU A 144 -3.67 7.81 -1.65
CA GLU A 144 -3.78 8.77 -0.54
C GLU A 144 -4.02 10.20 -1.03
N ARG A 145 -3.46 10.56 -2.20
CA ARG A 145 -3.72 11.87 -2.82
C ARG A 145 -5.16 11.99 -3.29
N ILE A 146 -5.71 10.98 -3.95
CA ILE A 146 -7.11 10.93 -4.40
C ILE A 146 -8.07 10.96 -3.21
N LEU A 147 -7.81 10.15 -2.17
CA LEU A 147 -8.68 10.07 -1.00
C LEU A 147 -8.46 11.21 0.01
N GLY A 148 -7.46 12.06 -0.21
CA GLY A 148 -7.12 13.17 0.68
C GLY A 148 -6.60 12.72 2.05
N LEU A 149 -6.00 11.53 2.14
CA LEU A 149 -5.50 10.97 3.40
C LEU A 149 -4.22 11.67 3.84
N THR A 150 -4.13 11.98 5.12
CA THR A 150 -2.94 12.56 5.75
C THR A 150 -2.44 11.60 6.83
N GLN A 151 -1.15 11.31 6.79
CA GLN A 151 -0.48 10.48 7.79
C GLN A 151 0.01 11.38 8.93
N VAL A 152 -0.26 10.96 10.16
CA VAL A 152 0.13 11.62 11.41
C VAL A 152 0.72 10.58 12.37
N TYR A 153 1.56 11.00 13.32
CA TYR A 153 2.03 10.07 14.35
C TYR A 153 0.85 9.64 15.24
N ALA A 154 0.76 8.34 15.53
CA ALA A 154 -0.29 7.76 16.37
C ALA A 154 -0.09 8.06 17.86
N SER A 155 1.12 8.47 18.26
CA SER A 155 1.48 8.76 19.65
C SER A 155 2.36 10.02 19.72
N GLU A 156 2.10 10.87 20.72
CA GLU A 156 2.92 12.04 21.09
C GLU A 156 4.28 11.65 21.71
N ASN A 157 4.68 10.38 21.62
CA ASN A 157 5.85 9.86 22.30
C ASN A 157 7.13 10.28 21.56
N THR A 158 7.60 11.46 21.91
CA THR A 158 8.83 12.14 21.48
C THR A 158 10.06 11.23 21.61
N GLN A 159 10.03 10.22 22.48
CA GLN A 159 11.17 9.35 22.79
C GLN A 159 11.60 8.43 21.62
N ARG A 160 10.67 7.86 20.84
CA ARG A 160 11.01 7.07 19.62
C ARG A 160 11.48 7.95 18.45
N GLN A 161 11.08 9.22 18.43
CA GLN A 161 11.56 10.18 17.44
C GLN A 161 13.03 10.54 17.65
N TYR A 162 13.53 10.45 18.89
CA TYR A 162 14.96 10.60 19.18
C TYR A 162 15.75 9.38 18.74
N GLU A 163 15.32 8.17 19.12
CA GLU A 163 16.07 6.94 18.85
C GLU A 163 16.31 6.71 17.34
N SER A 164 15.27 6.91 16.50
CA SER A 164 15.40 6.85 15.03
C SER A 164 16.28 7.96 14.44
N LYS A 165 16.27 9.17 15.02
CA LYS A 165 17.16 10.27 14.62
C LYS A 165 18.62 10.01 15.02
N TYR A 166 18.86 9.35 16.14
CA TYR A 166 20.21 8.98 16.58
C TYR A 166 20.77 7.80 15.77
N LEU A 167 19.97 6.76 15.50
CA LEU A 167 20.38 5.61 14.70
C LEU A 167 20.73 6.00 13.25
N ALA A 168 19.98 6.92 12.67
CA ALA A 168 20.29 7.47 11.34
C ALA A 168 21.54 8.37 11.33
N ARG A 169 21.94 8.92 12.49
CA ARG A 169 23.10 9.79 12.65
C ARG A 169 24.38 9.02 12.95
N GLU A 170 24.30 7.82 13.53
CA GLU A 170 25.45 6.92 13.72
C GLU A 170 25.85 6.12 12.47
N LEU A 171 25.03 6.14 11.42
CA LEU A 171 25.28 5.48 10.13
C LEU A 171 25.90 6.41 9.06
N LEU A 172 26.14 7.69 9.40
CA LEU A 172 26.88 8.66 8.58
C LEU A 172 28.24 8.95 9.21
#